data_AF-A0A382JWD3-F1
#
_entry.id   AF-A0A382JWD3-F1
#
_cell.length_a   1.000
_cell.length_b   1.000
_cell.length_c   1.000
_cell.angle_alpha   90.00
_cell.angle_beta   90.00
_cell.angle_gamma   90.00
#
_symmetry.space_group_name_H-M   'P 1'
#
loop_
_entity.id
_entity.type
_entity.pdbx_description
1 polymer ?
#
loop_
_entity_poly.entity_id
_entity_poly.type
_entity_poly.pdbx_seq_one_letter_code
_entity_poly.pdbx_strand_id
1 'polypeptide(L)'
;ERFAQGRGLLQVDKAFAYLEANRDAKDHDLRFEVTNRSQGGRGIYLREPFNTGQPVASTIAIAPVFHEDADNAGKVAFEMRINLECDASWVGHPGHMVLMHGGRSFGVEVNPQSLISGMHYAEVVGHDADHPERGAVFRVPITVLKPETVDTGKPVQWTEALTLAPGQIERRFLVVPPGATWADVVFRTGEQAGSRRIVMQVVQQVPGQSFSESGTRQYITIRERDTEIRSFAVTGGRTLEVAIAQYWSSLGKTGCTVDIAFHGIVPDSRRLHIDAAKLVSQVDVAAPLGNEALSPSGSFGTLRKSIRPSEFKTRPLTDARDALPDNRRIFEAELTYKFNLSAKTTVTPRPALALEDQFQESWESLIWMLYDKSKRLIAAGSSGSKSSVSLAKGDYVLKFHARNHQLDHLKKLKDMPLNLDHKLAKPVALKF
;
A
#
# COMPACT_ATOMS: atom_id res chain seq x y z
N GLU A 1 -3.48 6.55 -20.75
CA GLU A 1 -4.16 6.32 -19.45
C GLU A 1 -3.91 7.52 -18.55
N ARG A 2 -4.95 8.13 -17.95
CA ARG A 2 -4.83 9.38 -17.17
C ARG A 2 -3.99 9.25 -15.90
N PHE A 3 -4.02 8.10 -15.22
CA PHE A 3 -3.28 7.90 -13.96
C PHE A 3 -1.85 7.40 -14.15
N ALA A 4 -1.48 6.98 -15.36
CA ALA A 4 -0.11 6.62 -15.69
C ALA A 4 0.83 7.84 -15.76
N GLN A 5 0.27 9.05 -15.87
CA GLN A 5 1.00 10.29 -16.02
C GLN A 5 0.37 11.38 -15.14
N GLY A 6 1.17 12.23 -14.51
CA GLY A 6 0.65 13.34 -13.70
C GLY A 6 0.13 14.49 -14.56
N ARG A 7 1.05 15.30 -15.11
CA ARG A 7 0.76 16.48 -15.94
C ARG A 7 1.28 16.33 -17.37
N GLY A 8 1.19 15.11 -17.90
CA GLY A 8 1.78 14.76 -19.18
C GLY A 8 3.32 14.74 -19.12
N LEU A 9 3.94 14.98 -20.26
CA LEU A 9 5.40 14.92 -20.44
C LEU A 9 6.05 16.26 -20.08
N LEU A 10 7.19 16.21 -19.38
CA LEU A 10 7.98 17.39 -19.03
C LEU A 10 8.36 18.22 -20.27
N GLN A 11 8.14 19.54 -20.20
CA GLN A 11 8.51 20.52 -21.23
C GLN A 11 9.52 21.49 -20.61
N VAL A 12 10.83 21.20 -20.77
CA VAL A 12 11.90 21.93 -20.07
C VAL A 12 12.00 23.38 -20.53
N ASP A 13 11.87 23.63 -21.83
CA ASP A 13 11.86 24.95 -22.44
C ASP A 13 10.74 25.84 -21.88
N LYS A 14 9.52 25.30 -21.80
CA LYS A 14 8.36 26.03 -21.25
C LYS A 14 8.48 26.25 -19.75
N ALA A 15 8.98 25.26 -19.01
CA ALA A 15 9.21 25.39 -17.57
C ALA A 15 10.27 26.46 -17.28
N PHE A 16 11.35 26.52 -18.08
CA PHE A 16 12.37 27.54 -17.95
C PHE A 16 11.83 28.94 -18.27
N ALA A 17 11.09 29.10 -19.38
CA ALA A 17 10.46 30.38 -19.73
C ALA A 17 9.50 30.87 -18.65
N TYR A 18 8.75 29.96 -17.99
CA TYR A 18 7.91 30.29 -16.84
C TYR A 18 8.72 30.84 -15.66
N LEU A 19 9.85 30.20 -15.33
CA LEU A 19 10.73 30.65 -14.25
C LEU A 19 11.34 32.03 -14.57
N GLU A 20 11.77 32.27 -15.82
CA GLU A 20 12.29 33.57 -16.23
C GLU A 20 11.24 34.67 -16.14
N ALA A 21 10.01 34.40 -16.59
CA ALA A 21 8.91 35.35 -16.56
C ALA A 21 8.46 35.74 -15.14
N ASN A 22 8.67 34.84 -14.16
CA ASN A 22 8.20 35.01 -12.78
C ASN A 22 9.32 35.11 -11.75
N ARG A 23 10.57 35.27 -12.17
CA ARG A 23 11.78 35.24 -11.30
C ARG A 23 11.71 36.16 -10.06
N ASP A 24 10.94 37.24 -10.13
CA ASP A 24 10.84 38.27 -9.09
C ASP A 24 9.62 38.03 -8.16
N ALA A 25 8.86 36.94 -8.36
CA ALA A 25 7.70 36.61 -7.55
C ALA A 25 8.12 36.05 -6.18
N LYS A 26 7.65 36.71 -5.12
CA LYS A 26 8.08 36.46 -3.73
C LYS A 26 7.51 35.17 -3.12
N ASP A 27 6.48 34.61 -3.74
CA ASP A 27 5.78 33.40 -3.31
C ASP A 27 6.39 32.12 -3.89
N HIS A 28 7.38 32.22 -4.79
CA HIS A 28 8.09 31.04 -5.32
C HIS A 28 8.83 30.23 -4.25
N ASP A 29 9.29 30.89 -3.19
CA ASP A 29 9.97 30.23 -2.08
C ASP A 29 8.99 29.61 -1.06
N LEU A 30 7.68 29.74 -1.29
CA LEU A 30 6.65 29.19 -0.41
C LEU A 30 6.22 27.82 -0.89
N ARG A 31 6.20 26.86 0.04
CA ARG A 31 5.51 25.60 -0.15
C ARG A 31 4.12 25.66 0.45
N PHE A 32 3.10 25.33 -0.32
CA PHE A 32 1.73 25.24 0.19
C PHE A 32 1.40 23.80 0.59
N GLU A 33 1.26 23.56 1.89
CA GLU A 33 0.86 22.25 2.40
C GLU A 33 -0.65 22.07 2.32
N VAL A 34 -1.08 21.02 1.61
CA VAL A 34 -2.48 20.61 1.49
C VAL A 34 -2.74 19.44 2.43
N THR A 35 -3.69 19.60 3.34
CA THR A 35 -4.11 18.54 4.26
C THR A 35 -5.61 18.35 4.22
N ASN A 36 -6.06 17.11 4.01
CA ASN A 36 -7.45 16.74 4.24
C ASN A 36 -7.64 16.40 5.72
N ARG A 37 -8.27 17.29 6.49
CA ARG A 37 -8.49 17.10 7.94
C ARG A 37 -9.55 16.04 8.26
N SER A 38 -10.41 15.72 7.29
CA SER A 38 -11.49 14.75 7.49
C SER A 38 -11.04 13.31 7.25
N GLN A 39 -10.17 13.07 6.26
CA GLN A 39 -9.73 11.72 5.88
C GLN A 39 -8.23 11.47 6.10
N GLY A 40 -7.46 12.52 6.39
CA GLY A 40 -5.99 12.48 6.35
C GLY A 40 -5.45 12.57 4.93
N GLY A 41 -4.13 12.72 4.81
CA GLY A 41 -3.46 12.84 3.52
C GLY A 41 -3.65 14.20 2.83
N ARG A 42 -3.43 14.22 1.51
CA ARG A 42 -3.27 15.44 0.70
C ARG A 42 -4.35 15.63 -0.38
N GLY A 43 -5.49 14.97 -0.25
CA GLY A 43 -6.57 14.98 -1.23
C GLY A 43 -7.81 14.23 -0.74
N ILE A 44 -8.79 14.06 -1.61
CA ILE A 44 -10.02 13.31 -1.33
C ILE A 44 -9.98 12.03 -2.15
N TYR A 45 -10.09 10.87 -1.48
CA TYR A 45 -10.07 9.58 -2.14
C TYR A 45 -11.25 8.72 -1.72
N LEU A 46 -12.19 8.51 -2.64
CA LEU A 46 -13.40 7.73 -2.42
C LEU A 46 -13.32 6.47 -3.28
N ARG A 47 -13.19 5.30 -2.66
CA ARG A 47 -13.01 4.02 -3.37
C ARG A 47 -14.02 2.96 -2.98
N GLU A 48 -14.34 2.89 -1.69
CA GLU A 48 -15.13 1.78 -1.16
C GLU A 48 -16.63 2.02 -1.38
N PRO A 49 -17.47 0.97 -1.40
CA PRO A 49 -18.91 1.12 -1.63
C PRO A 49 -19.58 2.09 -0.63
N PHE A 50 -19.11 2.08 0.63
CA PHE A 50 -19.57 3.00 1.67
C PHE A 50 -19.06 4.45 1.51
N ASN A 51 -18.05 4.69 0.68
CA ASN A 51 -17.62 6.03 0.30
C ASN A 51 -18.40 6.58 -0.89
N THR A 52 -18.85 5.71 -1.79
CA THR A 52 -19.49 6.11 -3.05
C THR A 52 -21.02 6.05 -3.00
N GLY A 53 -21.57 5.52 -1.90
CA GLY A 53 -23.01 5.39 -1.69
C GLY A 53 -23.73 6.67 -1.26
N GLN A 54 -23.02 7.75 -0.92
CA GLN A 54 -23.59 9.01 -0.42
C GLN A 54 -22.63 10.19 -0.67
N PRO A 55 -23.11 11.45 -0.63
CA PRO A 55 -22.25 12.63 -0.62
C PRO A 55 -21.28 12.63 0.56
N VAL A 56 -20.08 13.16 0.34
CA VAL A 56 -19.00 13.23 1.33
C VAL A 56 -18.49 14.65 1.44
N ALA A 57 -18.65 15.25 2.62
CA ALA A 57 -18.04 16.53 2.96
C ALA A 57 -16.64 16.32 3.58
N SER A 58 -15.66 17.07 3.09
CA SER A 58 -14.28 17.07 3.58
C SER A 58 -13.83 18.49 3.92
N THR A 59 -13.09 18.64 5.01
CA THR A 59 -12.44 19.91 5.36
C THR A 59 -10.99 19.89 4.89
N ILE A 60 -10.67 20.75 3.94
CA ILE A 60 -9.32 20.89 3.39
C ILE A 60 -8.65 22.08 4.06
N ALA A 61 -7.40 21.90 4.47
CA ALA A 61 -6.56 22.94 5.03
C ALA A 61 -5.37 23.20 4.11
N ILE A 62 -5.09 24.48 3.89
CA ILE A 62 -3.94 24.97 3.13
C ILE A 62 -3.10 25.80 4.07
N ALA A 63 -1.81 25.52 4.18
CA ALA A 63 -0.87 26.28 4.99
C ALA A 63 0.38 26.64 4.18
N PRO A 64 0.74 27.93 4.07
CA PRO A 64 2.04 28.32 3.52
C PRO A 64 3.15 27.94 4.51
N VAL A 65 4.18 27.28 4.00
CA VAL A 65 5.39 26.92 4.74
C VAL A 65 6.51 27.83 4.27
N PHE A 66 6.92 28.72 5.17
CA PHE A 66 8.01 29.66 4.96
C PHE A 66 9.35 29.00 5.29
N HIS A 67 10.42 29.46 4.64
CA HIS A 67 11.77 29.10 5.04
C HIS A 67 12.03 29.44 6.52
N GLU A 68 12.91 28.69 7.18
CA GLU A 68 13.23 28.89 8.60
C GLU A 68 13.78 30.31 8.85
N ASP A 69 14.60 30.80 7.91
CA ASP A 69 15.20 32.15 7.92
C ASP A 69 14.24 33.28 7.51
N ALA A 70 12.98 32.99 7.17
CA ALA A 70 12.05 34.03 6.73
C ALA A 70 11.69 34.97 7.90
N ASP A 71 11.75 36.28 7.63
CA ASP A 71 11.46 37.34 8.59
C ASP A 71 10.03 37.27 9.13
N ASN A 72 9.87 37.55 10.42
CA ASN A 72 8.58 37.47 11.11
C ASN A 72 7.61 38.56 10.64
N ALA A 73 8.09 39.76 10.32
CA ALA A 73 7.21 40.80 9.80
C ALA A 73 6.68 40.42 8.41
N GLY A 74 7.55 39.85 7.56
CA GLY A 74 7.16 39.26 6.27
C GLY A 74 6.12 38.14 6.38
N LYS A 75 6.27 37.25 7.37
CA LYS A 75 5.26 36.21 7.67
C LYS A 75 3.93 36.84 8.07
N VAL A 76 3.92 37.75 9.03
CA VAL A 76 2.67 38.38 9.52
C VAL A 76 1.96 39.16 8.43
N ALA A 77 2.71 39.82 7.54
CA ALA A 77 2.18 40.58 6.41
C ALA A 77 1.74 39.71 5.22
N PHE A 78 1.99 38.39 5.23
CA PHE A 78 1.60 37.53 4.13
C PHE A 78 0.08 37.40 4.04
N GLU A 79 -0.45 37.84 2.90
CA GLU A 79 -1.82 37.72 2.49
C GLU A 79 -1.85 37.35 1.00
N MET A 80 -2.64 36.34 0.66
CA MET A 80 -2.87 35.94 -0.74
C MET A 80 -4.36 35.67 -0.95
N ARG A 81 -4.95 36.35 -1.92
CA ARG A 81 -6.34 36.13 -2.33
C ARG A 81 -6.36 34.98 -3.32
N ILE A 82 -7.11 33.93 -3.01
CA ILE A 82 -7.16 32.72 -3.81
C ILE A 82 -8.54 32.58 -4.44
N ASN A 83 -8.58 32.44 -5.77
CA ASN A 83 -9.73 31.95 -6.51
C ASN A 83 -9.67 30.43 -6.58
N LEU A 84 -10.79 29.77 -6.25
CA LEU A 84 -10.91 28.32 -6.23
C LEU A 84 -11.78 27.88 -7.41
N GLU A 85 -11.28 26.95 -8.21
CA GLU A 85 -11.95 26.46 -9.41
C GLU A 85 -11.94 24.93 -9.49
N CYS A 86 -13.05 24.35 -9.95
CA CYS A 86 -13.19 22.93 -10.25
C CYS A 86 -14.22 22.73 -11.38
N ASP A 87 -13.83 22.09 -12.48
CA ASP A 87 -14.70 21.88 -13.64
C ASP A 87 -15.75 20.77 -13.43
N ALA A 88 -15.66 20.04 -12.32
CA ALA A 88 -16.51 18.88 -12.06
C ALA A 88 -17.80 19.27 -11.35
N SER A 89 -18.94 19.10 -12.03
CA SER A 89 -20.28 19.39 -11.48
C SER A 89 -20.66 18.57 -10.24
N TRP A 90 -19.96 17.47 -9.97
CA TRP A 90 -20.14 16.60 -8.80
C TRP A 90 -19.27 17.01 -7.60
N VAL A 91 -18.59 18.16 -7.68
CA VAL A 91 -17.75 18.72 -6.61
C VAL A 91 -18.25 20.12 -6.24
N GLY A 92 -18.76 20.29 -5.02
CA GLY A 92 -19.07 21.58 -4.42
C GLY A 92 -17.87 22.16 -3.67
N HIS A 93 -17.57 23.44 -3.86
CA HIS A 93 -16.50 24.16 -3.16
C HIS A 93 -16.83 25.67 -3.11
N PRO A 94 -16.25 26.45 -2.18
CA PRO A 94 -16.35 27.90 -2.24
C PRO A 94 -15.55 28.47 -3.42
N GLY A 95 -15.95 29.62 -3.95
CA GLY A 95 -15.26 30.24 -5.09
C GLY A 95 -14.01 31.05 -4.72
N HIS A 96 -13.87 31.47 -3.48
CA HIS A 96 -12.77 32.34 -3.04
C HIS A 96 -12.37 32.06 -1.59
N MET A 97 -11.10 32.33 -1.27
CA MET A 97 -10.59 32.34 0.09
C MET A 97 -9.43 33.34 0.22
N VAL A 98 -9.15 33.79 1.45
CA VAL A 98 -7.94 34.56 1.75
C VAL A 98 -7.02 33.69 2.59
N LEU A 99 -5.80 33.50 2.10
CA LEU A 99 -4.76 32.70 2.73
C LEU A 99 -3.79 33.64 3.45
N MET A 100 -3.66 33.42 4.76
CA MET A 100 -2.69 34.12 5.62
C MET A 100 -1.60 33.14 6.06
N HIS A 101 -0.56 33.64 6.74
CA HIS A 101 0.56 32.80 7.21
C HIS A 101 0.13 31.61 8.08
N GLY A 102 -0.93 31.75 8.87
CA GLY A 102 -1.47 30.67 9.72
C GLY A 102 -2.24 29.58 8.95
N GLY A 103 -2.37 29.74 7.63
CA GLY A 103 -3.17 28.88 6.79
C GLY A 103 -4.68 29.16 6.90
N ARG A 104 -5.46 28.43 6.12
CA ARG A 104 -6.92 28.56 6.05
C ARG A 104 -7.54 27.23 5.66
N SER A 105 -8.75 26.98 6.15
CA SER A 105 -9.55 25.81 5.77
C SER A 105 -10.80 26.18 5.00
N PHE A 106 -11.22 25.28 4.14
CA PHE A 106 -12.47 25.36 3.38
C PHE A 106 -13.10 23.97 3.24
N GLY A 107 -14.42 23.94 3.04
CA GLY A 107 -15.17 22.71 2.81
C GLY A 107 -15.20 22.33 1.33
N VAL A 108 -15.09 21.03 1.05
CA VAL A 108 -15.32 20.44 -0.27
C VAL A 108 -16.35 19.34 -0.12
N GLU A 109 -17.42 19.40 -0.89
CA GLU A 109 -18.46 18.37 -0.95
C GLU A 109 -18.33 17.59 -2.25
N VAL A 110 -18.21 16.27 -2.15
CA VAL A 110 -18.13 15.39 -3.32
C VAL A 110 -19.40 14.56 -3.36
N ASN A 111 -20.09 14.51 -4.52
CA ASN A 111 -21.27 13.69 -4.73
C ASN A 111 -21.00 12.54 -5.71
N PRO A 112 -20.61 11.34 -5.23
CA PRO A 112 -20.34 10.18 -6.08
C PRO A 112 -21.60 9.55 -6.69
N GLN A 113 -22.79 9.82 -6.16
CA GLN A 113 -24.01 9.13 -6.57
C GLN A 113 -24.41 9.48 -8.01
N SER A 114 -24.12 10.70 -8.46
CA SER A 114 -24.40 11.16 -9.83
C SER A 114 -23.45 10.57 -10.89
N LEU A 115 -22.34 9.96 -10.47
CA LEU A 115 -21.35 9.40 -11.39
C LEU A 115 -21.77 8.03 -11.92
N ILE A 116 -21.31 7.66 -13.11
CA ILE A 116 -21.37 6.27 -13.57
C ILE A 116 -20.29 5.42 -12.86
N SER A 117 -20.42 4.10 -12.88
CA SER A 117 -19.34 3.21 -12.40
C SER A 117 -18.05 3.46 -13.18
N GLY A 118 -16.91 3.28 -12.52
CA GLY A 118 -15.59 3.52 -13.07
C GLY A 118 -14.85 4.61 -12.33
N MET A 119 -13.94 5.25 -13.06
CA MET A 119 -12.89 6.08 -12.49
C MET A 119 -13.10 7.55 -12.86
N HIS A 120 -13.19 8.39 -11.85
CA HIS A 120 -13.42 9.83 -11.99
C HIS A 120 -12.35 10.61 -11.25
N TYR A 121 -11.91 11.70 -11.87
CA TYR A 121 -10.88 12.56 -11.32
C TYR A 121 -11.24 14.02 -11.56
N ALA A 122 -11.16 14.80 -10.49
CA ALA A 122 -11.32 16.23 -10.47
C ALA A 122 -10.28 16.85 -9.52
N GLU A 123 -10.16 18.17 -9.56
CA GLU A 123 -9.29 18.90 -8.65
C GLU A 123 -9.96 20.21 -8.28
N VAL A 124 -9.89 20.58 -6.99
CA VAL A 124 -10.08 21.98 -6.62
C VAL A 124 -8.72 22.66 -6.75
N VAL A 125 -8.66 23.68 -7.60
CA VAL A 125 -7.44 24.38 -7.97
C VAL A 125 -7.48 25.78 -7.35
N GLY A 126 -6.43 26.14 -6.61
CA GLY A 126 -6.27 27.49 -6.07
C GLY A 126 -5.35 28.32 -6.95
N HIS A 127 -5.84 29.45 -7.45
CA HIS A 127 -5.09 30.45 -8.21
C HIS A 127 -4.94 31.72 -7.40
N ASP A 128 -3.78 32.37 -7.48
CA ASP A 128 -3.63 33.73 -6.98
C ASP A 128 -4.54 34.66 -7.80
N ALA A 129 -5.45 35.35 -7.13
CA ALA A 129 -6.40 36.26 -7.76
C ALA A 129 -5.71 37.46 -8.42
N ASP A 130 -4.54 37.86 -7.93
CA ASP A 130 -3.77 39.00 -8.46
C ASP A 130 -2.85 38.58 -9.62
N HIS A 131 -2.51 37.29 -9.68
CA HIS A 131 -1.58 36.72 -10.67
C HIS A 131 -2.05 35.37 -11.25
N PRO A 132 -3.24 35.29 -11.86
CA PRO A 132 -3.79 34.04 -12.38
C PRO A 132 -2.93 33.43 -13.50
N GLU A 133 -2.18 34.24 -14.25
CA GLU A 133 -1.25 33.81 -15.30
C GLU A 133 -0.12 32.91 -14.80
N ARG A 134 0.17 32.94 -13.49
CA ARG A 134 1.19 32.10 -12.86
C ARG A 134 0.75 30.65 -12.67
N GLY A 135 -0.50 30.34 -12.97
CA GLY A 135 -1.05 29.01 -12.80
C GLY A 135 -1.47 28.75 -11.36
N ALA A 136 -1.46 27.47 -10.96
CA ALA A 136 -2.02 27.07 -9.68
C ALA A 136 -1.00 27.17 -8.55
N VAL A 137 -1.40 27.82 -7.46
CA VAL A 137 -0.70 27.89 -6.18
C VAL A 137 -0.75 26.52 -5.49
N PHE A 138 -1.92 25.89 -5.48
CA PHE A 138 -2.10 24.54 -4.96
C PHE A 138 -3.21 23.80 -5.69
N ARG A 139 -3.26 22.48 -5.49
CA ARG A 139 -4.28 21.61 -6.05
C ARG A 139 -4.70 20.57 -5.03
N VAL A 140 -6.00 20.38 -4.89
CA VAL A 140 -6.60 19.34 -4.06
C VAL A 140 -7.10 18.23 -4.99
N PRO A 141 -6.36 17.12 -5.16
CA PRO A 141 -6.79 16.03 -6.02
C PRO A 141 -7.99 15.30 -5.41
N ILE A 142 -9.00 15.06 -6.24
CA ILE A 142 -10.22 14.33 -5.90
C ILE A 142 -10.32 13.13 -6.83
N THR A 143 -10.16 11.93 -6.28
CA THR A 143 -10.28 10.68 -7.03
C THR A 143 -11.47 9.89 -6.49
N VAL A 144 -12.42 9.57 -7.38
CA VAL A 144 -13.57 8.72 -7.07
C VAL A 144 -13.51 7.47 -7.94
N LEU A 145 -13.38 6.32 -7.31
CA LEU A 145 -13.46 5.01 -7.95
C LEU A 145 -14.82 4.42 -7.58
N LYS A 146 -15.82 4.64 -8.44
CA LYS A 146 -17.17 4.15 -8.23
C LYS A 146 -17.28 2.70 -8.66
N PRO A 147 -17.45 1.75 -7.74
CA PRO A 147 -17.56 0.35 -8.11
C PRO A 147 -18.92 0.05 -8.74
N GLU A 148 -18.96 -0.93 -9.65
CA GLU A 148 -20.18 -1.55 -10.12
C GLU A 148 -20.59 -2.71 -9.22
N THR A 149 -21.90 -2.91 -9.08
CA THR A 149 -22.47 -4.06 -8.38
C THR A 149 -22.41 -5.29 -9.26
N VAL A 150 -22.18 -6.45 -8.67
CA VAL A 150 -22.17 -7.74 -9.37
C VAL A 150 -23.56 -8.39 -9.34
N ASP A 151 -23.83 -9.35 -10.24
CA ASP A 151 -25.06 -10.13 -10.20
C ASP A 151 -25.08 -11.00 -8.93
N THR A 152 -26.15 -10.87 -8.15
CA THR A 152 -26.35 -11.58 -6.89
C THR A 152 -27.14 -12.89 -7.06
N GLY A 153 -27.47 -13.25 -8.30
CA GLY A 153 -27.87 -14.61 -8.66
C GLY A 153 -26.82 -15.64 -8.21
N LYS A 154 -27.21 -16.91 -8.16
CA LYS A 154 -26.28 -18.01 -7.82
C LYS A 154 -25.88 -18.72 -9.12
N PRO A 155 -24.59 -18.71 -9.54
CA PRO A 155 -23.42 -18.14 -8.84
C PRO A 155 -23.35 -16.62 -8.90
N VAL A 156 -22.78 -16.00 -7.86
CA VAL A 156 -22.58 -14.54 -7.76
C VAL A 156 -21.44 -14.15 -8.69
N GLN A 157 -21.74 -13.43 -9.76
CA GLN A 157 -20.79 -13.26 -10.86
C GLN A 157 -20.87 -11.91 -11.57
N TRP A 158 -19.82 -11.62 -12.33
CA TRP A 158 -19.72 -10.49 -13.24
C TRP A 158 -19.11 -10.98 -14.56
N THR A 159 -19.63 -10.50 -15.69
CA THR A 159 -19.19 -10.92 -17.02
C THR A 159 -19.05 -9.71 -17.93
N GLU A 160 -17.96 -9.65 -18.69
CA GLU A 160 -17.78 -8.64 -19.72
C GLU A 160 -17.02 -9.19 -20.93
N ALA A 161 -17.46 -8.78 -22.13
CA ALA A 161 -16.72 -9.00 -23.37
C ALA A 161 -15.76 -7.83 -23.62
N LEU A 162 -14.46 -8.13 -23.67
CA LEU A 162 -13.38 -7.16 -23.87
C LEU A 162 -12.74 -7.34 -25.24
N THR A 163 -12.33 -6.22 -25.84
CA THR A 163 -11.41 -6.20 -26.98
C THR A 163 -10.17 -5.41 -26.60
N LEU A 164 -9.03 -6.09 -26.50
CA LEU A 164 -7.77 -5.53 -26.04
C LEU A 164 -6.83 -5.31 -27.22
N ALA A 165 -6.27 -4.10 -27.34
CA ALA A 165 -5.15 -3.79 -28.22
C ALA A 165 -3.82 -3.82 -27.43
N PRO A 166 -2.64 -3.89 -28.11
CA PRO A 166 -1.35 -3.92 -27.42
C PRO A 166 -1.16 -2.71 -26.51
N GLY A 167 -0.95 -2.94 -25.21
CA GLY A 167 -0.79 -1.88 -24.21
C GLY A 167 -2.10 -1.23 -23.74
N GLN A 168 -3.26 -1.60 -24.30
CA GLN A 168 -4.56 -1.17 -23.79
C GLN A 168 -4.82 -1.81 -22.44
N ILE A 169 -5.27 -1.01 -21.48
CA ILE A 169 -5.59 -1.42 -20.12
C ILE A 169 -7.08 -1.17 -19.92
N GLU A 170 -7.82 -2.23 -19.68
CA GLU A 170 -9.20 -2.19 -19.22
C GLU A 170 -9.21 -2.30 -17.70
N ARG A 171 -9.80 -1.31 -17.01
CA ARG A 171 -9.94 -1.32 -15.56
C ARG A 171 -11.41 -1.38 -15.19
N ARG A 172 -11.76 -2.29 -14.29
CA ARG A 172 -13.09 -2.43 -13.69
C ARG A 172 -12.96 -2.40 -12.17
N PHE A 173 -13.99 -1.87 -11.52
CA PHE A 173 -14.05 -1.75 -10.06
C PHE A 173 -15.31 -2.47 -9.61
N LEU A 174 -15.17 -3.63 -8.96
CA LEU A 174 -16.29 -4.47 -8.59
C LEU A 174 -16.55 -4.39 -7.09
N VAL A 175 -17.81 -4.28 -6.68
CA VAL A 175 -18.19 -4.52 -5.29
C VAL A 175 -18.01 -6.00 -4.98
N VAL A 176 -17.07 -6.35 -4.12
CA VAL A 176 -16.92 -7.73 -3.64
C VAL A 176 -18.07 -8.03 -2.65
N PRO A 177 -18.90 -9.06 -2.91
CA PRO A 177 -20.00 -9.42 -2.02
C PRO A 177 -19.53 -9.66 -0.57
N PRO A 178 -20.26 -9.19 0.45
CA PRO A 178 -20.01 -9.59 1.83
C PRO A 178 -20.00 -11.12 1.97
N GLY A 179 -18.98 -11.64 2.66
CA GLY A 179 -18.80 -13.09 2.82
C GLY A 179 -17.98 -13.78 1.73
N ALA A 180 -17.60 -13.08 0.65
CA ALA A 180 -16.62 -13.61 -0.30
C ALA A 180 -15.23 -13.73 0.34
N THR A 181 -14.54 -14.83 0.05
CA THR A 181 -13.18 -15.13 0.51
C THR A 181 -12.20 -15.43 -0.63
N TRP A 182 -12.68 -15.86 -1.80
CA TRP A 182 -11.90 -15.92 -3.03
C TRP A 182 -12.78 -15.59 -4.25
N ALA A 183 -12.13 -15.32 -5.37
CA ALA A 183 -12.78 -15.17 -6.66
C ALA A 183 -12.04 -15.97 -7.71
N ASP A 184 -12.79 -16.52 -8.66
CA ASP A 184 -12.29 -17.17 -9.85
C ASP A 184 -12.51 -16.25 -11.06
N VAL A 185 -11.43 -15.96 -11.78
CA VAL A 185 -11.46 -15.22 -13.03
C VAL A 185 -11.24 -16.18 -14.18
N VAL A 186 -12.21 -16.23 -15.08
CA VAL A 186 -12.19 -17.08 -16.26
C VAL A 186 -12.06 -16.22 -17.50
N PHE A 187 -10.99 -16.43 -18.26
CA PHE A 187 -10.78 -15.83 -19.57
C PHE A 187 -11.20 -16.83 -20.64
N ARG A 188 -12.15 -16.44 -21.49
CA ARG A 188 -12.59 -17.24 -22.65
C ARG A 188 -12.29 -16.50 -23.93
N THR A 189 -11.56 -17.12 -24.83
CA THR A 189 -11.23 -16.53 -26.14
C THR A 189 -12.01 -17.20 -27.26
N GLY A 190 -12.36 -16.43 -28.28
CA GLY A 190 -12.91 -16.95 -29.53
C GLY A 190 -11.82 -17.37 -30.51
N GLU A 191 -12.13 -17.26 -31.80
CA GLU A 191 -11.15 -17.40 -32.87
C GLU A 191 -10.17 -16.21 -32.86
N GLN A 192 -8.88 -16.50 -32.77
CA GLN A 192 -7.81 -15.50 -32.84
C GLN A 192 -6.51 -16.13 -33.34
N ALA A 193 -5.71 -15.37 -34.09
CA ALA A 193 -4.45 -15.86 -34.63
C ALA A 193 -3.33 -15.90 -33.58
N GLY A 194 -2.90 -17.11 -33.21
CA GLY A 194 -1.73 -17.36 -32.38
C GLY A 194 -1.96 -17.13 -30.88
N SER A 195 -0.87 -17.18 -30.11
CA SER A 195 -0.92 -16.93 -28.67
C SER A 195 -0.77 -15.45 -28.34
N ARG A 196 -1.40 -15.04 -27.23
CA ARG A 196 -1.42 -13.66 -26.75
C ARG A 196 -1.12 -13.64 -25.27
N ARG A 197 -0.32 -12.67 -24.82
CA ARG A 197 0.00 -12.50 -23.40
C ARG A 197 -0.88 -11.41 -22.81
N ILE A 198 -1.74 -11.80 -21.88
CA ILE A 198 -2.53 -10.90 -21.04
C ILE A 198 -1.81 -10.72 -19.71
N VAL A 199 -1.92 -9.53 -19.14
CA VAL A 199 -1.56 -9.21 -17.78
C VAL A 199 -2.84 -8.88 -17.03
N MET A 200 -3.11 -9.64 -15.97
CA MET A 200 -4.16 -9.34 -15.01
C MET A 200 -3.49 -8.82 -13.73
N GLN A 201 -3.97 -7.69 -13.23
CA GLN A 201 -3.63 -7.18 -11.92
C GLN A 201 -4.91 -6.94 -11.14
N VAL A 202 -4.97 -7.52 -9.95
CA VAL A 202 -6.08 -7.32 -9.02
C VAL A 202 -5.59 -6.66 -7.75
N VAL A 203 -6.34 -5.68 -7.23
CA VAL A 203 -5.96 -4.92 -6.03
C VAL A 203 -7.20 -4.60 -5.20
N GLN A 204 -7.11 -4.88 -3.90
CA GLN A 204 -8.01 -4.33 -2.89
C GLN A 204 -7.25 -3.43 -1.93
N GLN A 205 -7.91 -2.41 -1.40
CA GLN A 205 -7.35 -1.61 -0.31
C GLN A 205 -7.84 -2.19 1.01
N VAL A 206 -6.95 -2.87 1.73
CA VAL A 206 -7.26 -3.44 3.05
C VAL A 206 -6.46 -2.66 4.10
N PRO A 207 -7.11 -2.08 5.14
CA PRO A 207 -6.43 -1.35 6.19
C PRO A 207 -5.28 -2.15 6.80
N GLY A 208 -4.11 -1.52 6.90
CA GLY A 208 -2.91 -2.13 7.47
C GLY A 208 -2.18 -3.12 6.55
N GLN A 209 -2.64 -3.33 5.32
CA GLN A 209 -1.97 -4.17 4.32
C GLN A 209 -1.34 -3.32 3.23
N SER A 210 -0.17 -3.72 2.76
CA SER A 210 0.46 -3.18 1.56
C SER A 210 -0.24 -3.70 0.29
N PHE A 211 -0.06 -3.01 -0.84
CA PHE A 211 -0.63 -3.44 -2.13
C PHE A 211 -0.12 -4.81 -2.60
N SER A 212 1.06 -5.23 -2.15
CA SER A 212 1.58 -6.57 -2.45
C SER A 212 0.92 -7.68 -1.65
N GLU A 213 0.31 -7.36 -0.50
CA GLU A 213 -0.41 -8.33 0.33
C GLU A 213 -1.87 -8.47 -0.10
N SER A 214 -2.49 -7.36 -0.51
CA SER A 214 -3.89 -7.29 -0.93
C SER A 214 -4.08 -7.24 -2.46
N GLY A 215 -3.03 -7.56 -3.22
CA GLY A 215 -3.04 -7.53 -4.67
C GLY A 215 -2.26 -8.69 -5.27
N THR A 216 -2.60 -9.05 -6.51
CA THR A 216 -1.93 -10.11 -7.27
C THR A 216 -1.75 -9.67 -8.71
N ARG A 217 -0.59 -9.96 -9.29
CA ARG A 217 -0.30 -9.72 -10.71
C ARG A 217 0.06 -11.03 -11.39
N GLN A 218 -0.60 -11.34 -12.49
CA GLN A 218 -0.40 -12.58 -13.23
C GLN A 218 -0.23 -12.30 -14.71
N TYR A 219 0.67 -13.06 -15.32
CA TYR A 219 0.86 -13.11 -16.76
C TYR A 219 0.20 -14.39 -17.27
N ILE A 220 -0.74 -14.24 -18.19
CA ILE A 220 -1.57 -15.32 -18.71
C ILE A 220 -1.32 -15.40 -20.20
N THR A 221 -0.95 -16.58 -20.69
CA THR A 221 -0.86 -16.84 -22.12
C THR A 221 -2.17 -17.47 -22.55
N ILE A 222 -2.93 -16.76 -23.36
CA ILE A 222 -4.19 -17.25 -23.93
C ILE A 222 -3.97 -17.63 -25.40
N ARG A 223 -4.64 -18.70 -25.84
CA ARG A 223 -4.60 -19.20 -27.22
C ARG A 223 -5.96 -19.04 -27.89
N GLU A 224 -6.07 -19.55 -29.11
CA GLU A 224 -7.33 -19.66 -29.83
C GLU A 224 -8.27 -20.64 -29.12
N ARG A 225 -9.56 -20.27 -28.97
CA ARG A 225 -10.59 -21.09 -28.31
C ARG A 225 -10.14 -21.64 -26.95
N ASP A 226 -9.46 -20.82 -26.17
CA ASP A 226 -8.84 -21.18 -24.90
C ASP A 226 -9.75 -20.79 -23.73
N THR A 227 -9.57 -21.49 -22.60
CA THR A 227 -10.22 -21.15 -21.33
C THR A 227 -9.20 -21.22 -20.21
N GLU A 228 -8.85 -20.06 -19.68
CA GLU A 228 -7.86 -19.93 -18.61
C GLU A 228 -8.53 -19.46 -17.33
N ILE A 229 -8.33 -20.20 -16.24
CA ILE A 229 -8.91 -19.91 -14.92
C ILE A 229 -7.82 -19.49 -13.97
N ARG A 230 -8.05 -18.42 -13.20
CA ARG A 230 -7.16 -17.96 -12.14
C ARG A 230 -7.95 -17.61 -10.90
N SER A 231 -7.54 -18.17 -9.77
CA SER A 231 -8.15 -17.92 -8.47
C SER A 231 -7.27 -17.02 -7.61
N PHE A 232 -7.88 -16.14 -6.83
CA PHE A 232 -7.18 -15.33 -5.83
C PHE A 232 -8.07 -15.01 -4.63
N ALA A 233 -7.44 -14.75 -3.49
CA ALA A 233 -8.15 -14.35 -2.28
C ALA A 233 -8.78 -12.97 -2.45
N VAL A 234 -9.97 -12.78 -1.88
CA VAL A 234 -10.66 -11.49 -1.82
C VAL A 234 -11.18 -11.20 -0.41
N THR A 235 -11.41 -9.93 -0.13
CA THR A 235 -12.06 -9.45 1.08
C THR A 235 -13.43 -8.89 0.72
N GLY A 236 -14.50 -9.56 1.18
CA GLY A 236 -15.88 -9.10 1.00
C GLY A 236 -16.16 -7.71 1.60
N GLY A 237 -17.14 -7.01 1.01
CA GLY A 237 -17.56 -5.67 1.43
C GLY A 237 -16.63 -4.54 1.00
N ARG A 238 -15.68 -4.81 0.10
CA ARG A 238 -14.71 -3.84 -0.42
C ARG A 238 -14.72 -3.80 -1.95
N THR A 239 -14.15 -2.74 -2.52
CA THR A 239 -13.93 -2.61 -3.95
C THR A 239 -12.71 -3.42 -4.40
N LEU A 240 -12.92 -4.31 -5.37
CA LEU A 240 -11.87 -4.99 -6.13
C LEU A 240 -11.59 -4.21 -7.41
N GLU A 241 -10.36 -3.74 -7.58
CA GLU A 241 -9.89 -3.25 -8.88
C GLU A 241 -9.34 -4.42 -9.68
N VAL A 242 -9.86 -4.60 -10.89
CA VAL A 242 -9.41 -5.60 -11.85
C VAL A 242 -8.90 -4.85 -13.09
N ALA A 243 -7.58 -4.87 -13.29
CA ALA A 243 -6.92 -4.29 -14.44
C ALA A 243 -6.44 -5.41 -15.38
N ILE A 244 -6.96 -5.43 -16.60
CA ILE A 244 -6.67 -6.44 -17.61
C ILE A 244 -6.06 -5.72 -18.81
N ALA A 245 -4.87 -6.16 -19.22
CA ALA A 245 -4.15 -5.54 -20.31
C ALA A 245 -3.55 -6.56 -21.23
N GLN A 246 -3.55 -6.29 -22.54
CA GLN A 246 -2.70 -7.03 -23.46
C GLN A 246 -1.27 -6.53 -23.36
N TYR A 247 -0.32 -7.44 -23.18
CA TYR A 247 1.08 -7.09 -23.06
C TYR A 247 1.56 -6.38 -24.34
N TRP A 248 2.32 -5.28 -24.19
CA TRP A 248 2.67 -4.38 -25.28
C TRP A 248 3.34 -5.06 -26.49
N SER A 249 4.10 -6.14 -26.25
CA SER A 249 4.79 -6.88 -27.31
C SER A 249 3.94 -7.97 -27.96
N SER A 250 2.72 -8.24 -27.44
CA SER A 250 1.75 -9.09 -28.12
C SER A 250 1.01 -8.25 -29.14
N LEU A 251 1.33 -8.42 -30.43
CA LEU A 251 0.74 -7.64 -31.52
C LEU A 251 -0.68 -8.12 -31.87
N GLY A 252 -1.47 -7.27 -32.51
CA GLY A 252 -2.85 -7.56 -32.91
C GLY A 252 -3.88 -7.28 -31.80
N LYS A 253 -5.17 -7.43 -32.10
CA LYS A 253 -6.24 -7.31 -31.11
C LYS A 253 -6.65 -8.68 -30.60
N THR A 254 -7.11 -8.74 -29.36
CA THR A 254 -7.68 -9.93 -28.75
C THR A 254 -9.08 -9.65 -28.23
N GLY A 255 -10.04 -10.43 -28.70
CA GLY A 255 -11.37 -10.52 -28.10
C GLY A 255 -11.38 -11.61 -27.04
N CYS A 256 -11.82 -11.29 -25.83
CA CYS A 256 -12.07 -12.28 -24.79
C CYS A 256 -13.31 -11.92 -23.96
N THR A 257 -14.01 -12.93 -23.48
CA THR A 257 -14.98 -12.77 -22.40
C THR A 257 -14.27 -13.04 -21.08
N VAL A 258 -14.50 -12.17 -20.10
CA VAL A 258 -13.98 -12.30 -18.76
C VAL A 258 -15.15 -12.50 -17.82
N ASP A 259 -15.12 -13.60 -17.07
CA ASP A 259 -16.10 -13.92 -16.06
C ASP A 259 -15.42 -13.94 -14.69
N ILE A 260 -16.00 -13.30 -13.70
CA ILE A 260 -15.50 -13.25 -12.32
C ILE A 260 -16.59 -13.80 -11.41
N ALA A 261 -16.36 -14.98 -10.84
CA ALA A 261 -17.25 -15.62 -9.88
C ALA A 261 -16.72 -15.44 -8.46
N PHE A 262 -17.59 -15.04 -7.53
CA PHE A 262 -17.24 -14.82 -6.13
C PHE A 262 -17.72 -15.98 -5.27
N HIS A 263 -16.82 -16.45 -4.41
CA HIS A 263 -17.03 -17.61 -3.56
C HIS A 263 -16.67 -17.31 -2.11
N GLY A 264 -17.27 -18.03 -1.17
CA GLY A 264 -17.18 -17.69 0.24
C GLY A 264 -17.29 -18.91 1.16
N ILE A 265 -16.25 -19.18 1.94
CA ILE A 265 -16.31 -20.01 3.15
C ILE A 265 -15.74 -19.16 4.28
N VAL A 266 -16.61 -18.67 5.15
CA VAL A 266 -16.28 -17.75 6.22
C VAL A 266 -16.22 -18.51 7.54
N PRO A 267 -15.04 -18.66 8.16
CA PRO A 267 -14.97 -19.15 9.53
C PRO A 267 -15.42 -18.08 10.53
N ASP A 268 -16.00 -18.51 11.64
CA ASP A 268 -16.28 -17.71 12.83
C ASP A 268 -15.02 -17.01 13.38
N SER A 269 -13.84 -17.63 13.21
CA SER A 269 -12.54 -17.05 13.49
C SER A 269 -11.52 -17.28 12.37
N ARG A 270 -10.91 -16.17 11.90
CA ARG A 270 -9.75 -16.22 10.99
C ARG A 270 -8.43 -16.53 11.70
N ARG A 271 -8.41 -16.58 13.04
CA ARG A 271 -7.24 -16.92 13.84
C ARG A 271 -7.51 -18.22 14.58
N LEU A 272 -6.85 -19.28 14.15
CA LEU A 272 -6.90 -20.56 14.84
C LEU A 272 -5.97 -20.53 16.06
N HIS A 273 -6.54 -20.69 17.24
CA HIS A 273 -5.79 -20.90 18.47
C HIS A 273 -6.13 -22.30 19.00
N ILE A 274 -5.12 -23.18 19.03
CA ILE A 274 -5.25 -24.52 19.57
C ILE A 274 -4.67 -24.52 20.98
N ASP A 275 -5.55 -24.73 21.96
CA ASP A 275 -5.17 -24.85 23.37
C ASP A 275 -4.77 -26.30 23.68
N ALA A 276 -3.55 -26.49 24.17
CA ALA A 276 -3.03 -27.81 24.52
C ALA A 276 -3.78 -28.47 25.69
N ALA A 277 -4.53 -27.70 26.49
CA ALA A 277 -5.39 -28.21 27.55
C ALA A 277 -6.76 -28.71 27.03
N LYS A 278 -7.07 -28.51 25.75
CA LYS A 278 -8.34 -28.94 25.12
C LYS A 278 -8.10 -30.04 24.10
N LEU A 279 -9.04 -30.98 24.03
CA LEU A 279 -8.97 -32.08 23.06
C LEU A 279 -9.31 -31.65 21.63
N VAL A 280 -10.18 -30.64 21.48
CA VAL A 280 -10.70 -30.17 20.18
C VAL A 280 -10.78 -28.64 20.19
N SER A 281 -10.50 -28.03 19.05
CA SER A 281 -10.77 -26.62 18.78
C SER A 281 -11.84 -26.55 17.69
N GLN A 282 -13.04 -26.09 18.04
CA GLN A 282 -14.15 -25.95 17.11
C GLN A 282 -13.93 -24.72 16.22
N VAL A 283 -14.29 -24.85 14.94
CA VAL A 283 -14.32 -23.76 13.96
C VAL A 283 -15.62 -23.89 13.19
N ASP A 284 -16.55 -22.98 13.42
CA ASP A 284 -17.81 -22.95 12.67
C ASP A 284 -17.59 -22.20 11.36
N VAL A 285 -18.07 -22.76 10.25
CA VAL A 285 -17.92 -22.15 8.92
C VAL A 285 -19.28 -21.94 8.26
N ALA A 286 -19.40 -20.85 7.52
CA ALA A 286 -20.59 -20.51 6.73
C ALA A 286 -20.23 -20.28 5.27
N ALA A 287 -21.10 -20.70 4.34
CA ALA A 287 -20.97 -20.42 2.92
C ALA A 287 -22.08 -19.46 2.45
N PRO A 288 -21.93 -18.14 2.67
CA PRO A 288 -23.03 -17.18 2.49
C PRO A 288 -23.42 -16.95 1.03
N LEU A 289 -22.54 -17.27 0.07
CA LEU A 289 -22.75 -16.99 -1.35
C LEU A 289 -23.36 -18.16 -2.13
N GLY A 290 -23.42 -19.35 -1.54
CA GLY A 290 -23.89 -20.54 -2.24
C GLY A 290 -23.40 -21.83 -1.61
N ASN A 291 -23.69 -22.94 -2.28
CA ASN A 291 -23.16 -24.24 -1.88
C ASN A 291 -21.68 -24.32 -2.24
N GLU A 292 -20.84 -24.65 -1.27
CA GLU A 292 -19.40 -24.80 -1.45
C GLU A 292 -18.96 -26.16 -0.92
N ALA A 293 -17.99 -26.78 -1.59
CA ALA A 293 -17.36 -28.01 -1.11
C ALA A 293 -16.27 -27.68 -0.09
N LEU A 294 -16.41 -28.21 1.13
CA LEU A 294 -15.46 -27.98 2.21
C LEU A 294 -14.50 -29.17 2.35
N SER A 295 -13.19 -28.91 2.25
CA SER A 295 -12.13 -29.89 2.47
C SER A 295 -10.98 -29.24 3.25
N PRO A 296 -11.09 -29.10 4.57
CA PRO A 296 -10.10 -28.38 5.37
C PRO A 296 -8.79 -29.16 5.47
N SER A 297 -7.67 -28.44 5.47
CA SER A 297 -6.35 -29.02 5.68
C SER A 297 -5.45 -28.05 6.44
N GLY A 298 -4.47 -28.57 7.17
CA GLY A 298 -3.61 -27.74 8.01
C GLY A 298 -2.48 -28.56 8.63
N SER A 299 -1.35 -27.89 8.88
CA SER A 299 -0.21 -28.48 9.57
C SER A 299 0.64 -27.41 10.24
N PHE A 300 1.33 -27.78 11.32
CA PHE A 300 2.39 -26.98 11.89
C PHE A 300 3.72 -27.33 11.21
N GLY A 301 4.20 -26.46 10.33
CA GLY A 301 5.49 -26.63 9.63
C GLY A 301 6.68 -25.94 10.31
N THR A 302 6.42 -25.04 11.26
CA THR A 302 7.43 -24.15 11.84
C THR A 302 7.26 -24.04 13.34
N LEU A 303 8.35 -24.18 14.08
CA LEU A 303 8.42 -23.87 15.52
C LEU A 303 9.06 -22.49 15.70
N ARG A 304 8.31 -21.52 16.20
CA ARG A 304 8.86 -20.21 16.58
C ARG A 304 9.34 -20.23 18.03
N LYS A 305 10.60 -19.84 18.26
CA LYS A 305 11.14 -19.58 19.60
C LYS A 305 11.37 -18.08 19.77
N SER A 306 10.96 -17.53 20.92
CA SER A 306 11.24 -16.14 21.28
C SER A 306 12.48 -16.08 22.15
N ILE A 307 13.50 -15.32 21.73
CA ILE A 307 14.79 -15.20 22.40
C ILE A 307 14.95 -13.75 22.84
N ARG A 308 15.14 -13.51 24.14
CA ARG A 308 15.47 -12.17 24.65
C ARG A 308 16.93 -11.81 24.37
N PRO A 309 17.25 -10.52 24.22
CA PRO A 309 18.62 -10.10 24.03
C PRO A 309 19.43 -10.43 25.29
N SER A 310 20.60 -11.02 25.09
CA SER A 310 21.59 -11.26 26.15
C SER A 310 22.39 -10.00 26.50
N GLU A 311 22.43 -9.04 25.59
CA GLU A 311 23.12 -7.77 25.75
C GLU A 311 22.41 -6.69 24.91
N PHE A 312 22.35 -5.48 25.45
CA PHE A 312 21.80 -4.29 24.80
C PHE A 312 22.75 -3.12 25.04
N LYS A 313 23.20 -2.48 23.96
CA LYS A 313 24.07 -1.30 24.03
C LYS A 313 23.51 -0.20 23.17
N THR A 314 23.56 1.03 23.67
CA THR A 314 23.33 2.23 22.87
C THR A 314 24.56 3.11 22.91
N ARG A 315 24.83 3.80 21.80
CA ARG A 315 25.88 4.83 21.77
C ARG A 315 25.57 5.89 20.71
N PRO A 316 26.05 7.12 20.90
CA PRO A 316 26.10 8.09 19.81
C PRO A 316 27.07 7.62 18.73
N LEU A 317 26.72 7.83 17.47
CA LEU A 317 27.67 7.72 16.37
C LEU A 317 28.50 9.01 16.34
N THR A 318 29.82 8.85 16.24
CA THR A 318 30.79 9.97 16.33
C THR A 318 31.48 10.26 15.00
N ASP A 319 31.25 9.44 13.98
CA ASP A 319 31.79 9.68 12.64
C ASP A 319 31.07 10.88 12.02
N ALA A 320 31.81 11.73 11.31
CA ALA A 320 31.24 12.89 10.62
C ALA A 320 30.16 12.50 9.60
N ARG A 321 30.21 11.27 9.06
CA ARG A 321 29.20 10.71 8.14
C ARG A 321 27.84 10.47 8.80
N ASP A 322 27.80 10.34 10.12
CA ASP A 322 26.59 10.07 10.89
C ASP A 322 26.05 11.32 11.62
N ALA A 323 26.62 12.49 11.32
CA ALA A 323 26.14 13.77 11.79
C ALA A 323 25.06 14.32 10.83
N LEU A 324 23.96 14.79 11.41
CA LEU A 324 22.92 15.55 10.72
C LEU A 324 23.22 17.05 10.85
N PRO A 325 22.61 17.91 10.01
CA PRO A 325 22.67 19.36 10.19
C PRO A 325 22.31 19.79 11.63
N ASP A 326 22.83 20.95 12.03
CA ASP A 326 22.59 21.58 13.35
C ASP A 326 23.11 20.78 14.54
N ASN A 327 24.25 20.10 14.35
CA ASN A 327 24.88 19.23 15.36
C ASN A 327 23.98 18.10 15.89
N ARG A 328 22.91 17.75 15.15
CA ARG A 328 22.09 16.58 15.47
C ARG A 328 22.88 15.31 15.21
N ARG A 329 22.77 14.35 16.12
CA ARG A 329 23.54 13.09 16.05
C ARG A 329 22.61 11.91 15.89
N ILE A 330 23.04 10.96 15.07
CA ILE A 330 22.41 9.65 15.00
C ILE A 330 22.97 8.77 16.12
N PHE A 331 22.09 8.02 16.77
CA PHE A 331 22.45 7.03 17.77
C PHE A 331 22.25 5.63 17.19
N GLU A 332 22.99 4.66 17.71
CA GLU A 332 22.77 3.25 17.43
C GLU A 332 22.33 2.47 18.66
N ALA A 333 21.63 1.37 18.44
CA ALA A 333 21.41 0.30 19.38
C ALA A 333 21.90 -1.02 18.79
N GLU A 334 22.67 -1.78 19.57
CA GLU A 334 23.06 -3.15 19.25
C GLU A 334 22.41 -4.12 20.26
N LEU A 335 21.65 -5.07 19.74
CA LEU A 335 21.01 -6.15 20.48
C LEU A 335 21.67 -7.48 20.13
N THR A 336 22.21 -8.17 21.14
CA THR A 336 22.90 -9.45 20.93
C THR A 336 22.06 -10.61 21.45
N TYR A 337 21.69 -11.52 20.57
CA TYR A 337 20.93 -12.74 20.85
C TYR A 337 21.85 -13.95 20.70
N LYS A 338 21.85 -14.84 21.69
CA LYS A 338 22.64 -16.09 21.68
C LYS A 338 21.69 -17.28 21.64
N PHE A 339 21.95 -18.25 20.78
CA PHE A 339 21.16 -19.48 20.72
C PHE A 339 22.01 -20.67 20.28
N ASN A 340 21.58 -21.86 20.69
CA ASN A 340 22.18 -23.13 20.32
C ASN A 340 21.21 -23.95 19.45
N LEU A 341 21.74 -24.59 18.42
CA LEU A 341 21.04 -25.58 17.60
C LEU A 341 21.56 -26.97 17.94
N SER A 342 20.66 -27.86 18.34
CA SER A 342 20.98 -29.26 18.67
C SER A 342 21.18 -30.16 17.44
N ALA A 343 20.69 -29.73 16.28
CA ALA A 343 20.81 -30.42 14.99
C ALA A 343 20.81 -29.42 13.83
N LYS A 344 21.21 -29.89 12.65
CA LYS A 344 21.11 -29.10 11.41
C LYS A 344 19.64 -28.76 11.12
N THR A 345 19.33 -27.50 10.89
CA THR A 345 17.97 -27.05 10.53
C THR A 345 18.01 -25.75 9.74
N THR A 346 16.88 -25.40 9.13
CA THR A 346 16.70 -24.08 8.51
C THR A 346 16.02 -23.16 9.49
N VAL A 347 16.64 -22.02 9.76
CA VAL A 347 16.08 -20.98 10.63
C VAL A 347 15.75 -19.71 9.85
N THR A 348 14.76 -18.96 10.31
CA THR A 348 14.46 -17.61 9.81
C THR A 348 14.50 -16.64 10.99
N PRO A 349 15.54 -15.80 11.09
CA PRO A 349 15.60 -14.77 12.12
C PRO A 349 14.61 -13.65 11.84
N ARG A 350 13.83 -13.26 12.86
CA ARG A 350 12.82 -12.20 12.77
C ARG A 350 12.85 -11.33 14.02
N PRO A 351 13.78 -10.36 14.12
CA PRO A 351 13.72 -9.33 15.16
C PRO A 351 12.35 -8.66 15.13
N ALA A 352 11.71 -8.45 16.28
CA ALA A 352 10.30 -8.02 16.31
C ALA A 352 10.05 -6.70 15.55
N LEU A 353 10.96 -5.73 15.65
CA LEU A 353 10.87 -4.46 14.94
C LEU A 353 11.04 -4.61 13.42
N ALA A 354 11.73 -5.64 12.96
CA ALA A 354 11.98 -5.91 11.54
C ALA A 354 10.84 -6.70 10.86
N LEU A 355 9.77 -7.02 11.59
CA LEU A 355 8.59 -7.70 11.05
C LEU A 355 7.65 -6.76 10.28
N GLU A 356 7.73 -5.46 10.58
CA GLU A 356 6.87 -4.44 9.99
C GLU A 356 7.68 -3.64 8.96
N ASP A 357 7.42 -3.89 7.67
CA ASP A 357 8.16 -3.27 6.57
C ASP A 357 8.09 -1.74 6.62
N GLN A 358 6.97 -1.20 7.08
CA GLN A 358 6.69 0.24 7.18
C GLN A 358 7.65 0.96 8.14
N PHE A 359 8.24 0.26 9.11
CA PHE A 359 9.17 0.90 10.05
C PHE A 359 10.51 1.29 9.41
N GLN A 360 10.82 0.82 8.20
CA GLN A 360 11.99 1.34 7.47
C GLN A 360 11.92 2.85 7.23
N GLU A 361 10.71 3.42 7.18
CA GLU A 361 10.52 4.86 6.98
C GLU A 361 10.77 5.68 8.25
N SER A 362 10.72 5.05 9.44
CA SER A 362 10.85 5.73 10.74
C SER A 362 12.18 5.44 11.46
N TRP A 363 13.01 4.56 10.89
CA TRP A 363 14.28 4.13 11.46
C TRP A 363 15.39 4.19 10.42
N GLU A 364 16.57 4.69 10.79
CA GLU A 364 17.66 4.88 9.82
C GLU A 364 18.49 3.61 9.56
N SER A 365 18.25 2.54 10.33
CA SER A 365 18.85 1.22 10.12
C SER A 365 18.06 0.16 10.88
N LEU A 366 17.87 -1.02 10.28
CA LEU A 366 17.22 -2.19 10.86
C LEU A 366 17.88 -3.47 10.32
N ILE A 367 19.14 -3.71 10.67
CA ILE A 367 19.96 -4.80 10.09
C ILE A 367 20.21 -5.87 11.15
N TRP A 368 20.05 -7.14 10.81
CA TRP A 368 20.56 -8.25 11.61
C TRP A 368 21.73 -8.95 10.92
N MET A 369 22.67 -9.42 11.73
CA MET A 369 23.86 -10.15 11.31
C MET A 369 24.01 -11.40 12.18
N LEU A 370 24.11 -12.56 11.54
CA LEU A 370 24.22 -13.86 12.18
C LEU A 370 25.65 -14.37 12.06
N TYR A 371 26.25 -14.73 13.19
CA TYR A 371 27.61 -15.24 13.29
C TYR A 371 27.64 -16.66 13.88
N ASP A 372 28.61 -17.47 13.44
CA ASP A 372 28.94 -18.74 14.07
C ASP A 372 29.90 -18.57 15.27
N LYS A 373 30.21 -19.69 15.95
CA LYS A 373 31.18 -19.74 17.05
C LYS A 373 32.57 -19.19 16.71
N SER A 374 32.96 -19.24 15.44
CA SER A 374 34.25 -18.73 14.94
C SER A 374 34.17 -17.25 14.55
N LYS A 375 33.07 -16.55 14.90
CA LYS A 375 32.76 -15.16 14.55
C LYS A 375 32.67 -14.92 13.04
N ARG A 376 32.47 -15.96 12.23
CA ARG A 376 32.25 -15.81 10.79
C ARG A 376 30.82 -15.37 10.56
N LEU A 377 30.63 -14.35 9.73
CA LEU A 377 29.31 -13.93 9.28
C LEU A 377 28.72 -15.03 8.38
N ILE A 378 27.57 -15.57 8.78
CA ILE A 378 26.86 -16.64 8.08
C ILE A 378 25.74 -16.08 7.21
N ALA A 379 25.01 -15.12 7.75
CA ALA A 379 23.91 -14.47 7.06
C ALA A 379 23.69 -13.06 7.61
N ALA A 380 23.08 -12.21 6.81
CA ALA A 380 22.57 -10.92 7.24
C ALA A 380 21.23 -10.65 6.54
N GLY A 381 20.44 -9.76 7.12
CA GLY A 381 19.20 -9.30 6.53
C GLY A 381 18.76 -7.99 7.16
N SER A 382 17.68 -7.43 6.61
CA SER A 382 17.09 -6.17 7.06
C SER A 382 15.62 -6.35 7.42
N SER A 383 14.96 -5.26 7.85
CA SER A 383 13.49 -5.22 7.92
C SER A 383 12.85 -5.76 6.63
N GLY A 384 11.77 -6.53 6.79
CA GLY A 384 11.06 -7.20 5.70
C GLY A 384 11.77 -8.40 5.05
N SER A 385 13.02 -8.67 5.40
CA SER A 385 13.69 -9.88 4.92
C SER A 385 13.06 -11.14 5.53
N LYS A 386 12.51 -12.01 4.66
CA LYS A 386 11.98 -13.34 5.02
C LYS A 386 13.02 -14.44 4.77
N SER A 387 14.30 -14.07 4.70
CA SER A 387 15.39 -14.96 4.28
C SER A 387 15.66 -16.04 5.33
N SER A 388 15.50 -17.29 4.92
CA SER A 388 15.87 -18.45 5.73
C SER A 388 17.32 -18.87 5.47
N VAL A 389 17.99 -19.39 6.49
CA VAL A 389 19.37 -19.88 6.40
C VAL A 389 19.47 -21.30 6.98
N SER A 390 20.14 -22.20 6.25
CA SER A 390 20.43 -23.55 6.75
C SER A 390 21.67 -23.52 7.63
N LEU A 391 21.51 -23.92 8.89
CA LEU A 391 22.55 -23.89 9.91
C LEU A 391 22.82 -25.31 10.41
N ALA A 392 24.09 -25.60 10.70
CA ALA A 392 24.50 -26.85 11.33
C ALA A 392 24.19 -26.84 12.84
N LYS A 393 24.44 -27.97 13.50
CA LYS A 393 24.46 -28.04 14.97
C LYS A 393 25.56 -27.11 15.50
N GLY A 394 25.26 -26.29 16.50
CA GLY A 394 26.25 -25.42 17.14
C GLY A 394 25.66 -24.17 17.78
N ASP A 395 26.55 -23.35 18.32
CA ASP A 395 26.24 -22.05 18.93
C ASP A 395 26.32 -20.93 17.89
N TYR A 396 25.36 -20.02 17.98
CA TYR A 396 25.21 -18.88 17.09
C TYR A 396 24.93 -17.60 17.88
N VAL A 397 25.40 -16.49 17.31
CA VAL A 397 25.16 -15.14 17.82
C VAL A 397 24.51 -14.32 16.73
N LEU A 398 23.33 -13.78 16.98
CA LEU A 398 22.71 -12.79 16.12
C LEU A 398 22.83 -11.41 16.77
N LYS A 399 23.35 -10.45 16.01
CA LYS A 399 23.35 -9.04 16.36
C LYS A 399 22.29 -8.32 15.55
N PHE A 400 21.41 -7.58 16.20
CA PHE A 400 20.49 -6.66 15.54
C PHE A 400 20.93 -5.23 15.82
N HIS A 401 21.07 -4.46 14.75
CA HIS A 401 21.55 -3.09 14.76
C HIS A 401 20.44 -2.16 14.28
N ALA A 402 20.10 -1.20 15.12
CA ALA A 402 19.10 -0.17 14.84
C ALA A 402 19.71 1.22 14.97
N ARG A 403 19.29 2.16 14.10
CA ARG A 403 19.68 3.58 14.18
C ARG A 403 18.45 4.48 14.31
N ASN A 404 18.55 5.46 15.20
CA ASN A 404 17.56 6.53 15.33
C ASN A 404 18.23 7.82 15.79
N HIS A 405 17.82 8.97 15.27
CA HIS A 405 18.19 10.28 15.80
C HIS A 405 17.58 10.56 17.19
N GLN A 406 16.55 9.81 17.61
CA GLN A 406 15.96 9.90 18.95
C GLN A 406 16.41 8.72 19.83
N LEU A 407 17.33 9.00 20.76
CA LEU A 407 17.87 7.99 21.67
C LEU A 407 16.79 7.26 22.49
N ASP A 408 15.71 7.93 22.87
CA ASP A 408 14.64 7.32 23.66
C ASP A 408 13.83 6.28 22.87
N HIS A 409 13.78 6.38 21.54
CA HIS A 409 13.21 5.31 20.71
C HIS A 409 14.07 4.05 20.76
N LEU A 410 15.39 4.20 20.67
CA LEU A 410 16.34 3.09 20.76
C LEU A 410 16.26 2.39 22.13
N LYS A 411 16.16 3.14 23.23
CA LYS A 411 16.05 2.57 24.59
C LYS A 411 14.84 1.65 24.76
N LYS A 412 13.73 1.89 24.04
CA LYS A 412 12.54 1.03 24.07
C LYS A 412 12.82 -0.38 23.52
N LEU A 413 13.92 -0.58 22.77
CA LEU A 413 14.29 -1.87 22.21
C LEU A 413 14.99 -2.79 23.20
N LYS A 414 15.36 -2.33 24.41
CA LYS A 414 16.20 -3.07 25.37
C LYS A 414 15.84 -4.54 25.55
N ASP A 415 14.54 -4.85 25.62
CA ASP A 415 14.01 -6.20 25.84
C ASP A 415 13.36 -6.81 24.58
N MET A 416 13.57 -6.21 23.41
CA MET A 416 12.93 -6.61 22.16
C MET A 416 13.32 -8.05 21.80
N PRO A 417 12.34 -8.97 21.65
CA PRO A 417 12.64 -10.35 21.33
C PRO A 417 13.08 -10.53 19.87
N LEU A 418 13.96 -11.51 19.67
CA LEU A 418 14.17 -12.17 18.39
C LEU A 418 13.19 -13.34 18.30
N ASN A 419 12.31 -13.30 17.30
CA ASN A 419 11.55 -14.48 16.90
C ASN A 419 12.41 -15.32 15.96
N LEU A 420 12.79 -16.53 16.38
CA LEU A 420 13.56 -17.46 15.58
C LEU A 420 12.65 -18.61 15.11
N ASP A 421 12.33 -18.61 13.83
CA ASP A 421 11.51 -19.65 13.21
C ASP A 421 12.39 -20.83 12.83
N HIS A 422 12.10 -22.01 13.37
CA HIS A 422 12.74 -23.27 13.00
C HIS A 422 11.82 -24.06 12.07
N LYS A 423 12.30 -24.38 10.88
CA LYS A 423 11.59 -25.31 9.99
C LYS A 423 11.59 -26.71 10.62
N LEU A 424 10.40 -27.29 10.80
CA LEU A 424 10.28 -28.65 11.30
C LEU A 424 10.64 -29.63 10.18
N ALA A 425 11.40 -30.67 10.53
CA ALA A 425 11.80 -31.71 9.57
C ALA A 425 10.59 -32.50 9.04
N LYS A 426 9.61 -32.74 9.92
CA LYS A 426 8.30 -33.31 9.59
C LYS A 426 7.23 -32.38 10.14
N PRO A 427 6.38 -31.79 9.30
CA PRO A 427 5.23 -31.01 9.76
C PRO A 427 4.30 -31.88 10.63
N VAL A 428 3.69 -31.27 11.64
CA VAL A 428 2.66 -31.93 12.46
C VAL A 428 1.30 -31.67 11.81
N ALA A 429 0.71 -32.70 11.21
CA ALA A 429 -0.59 -32.58 10.54
C ALA A 429 -1.72 -32.37 11.56
N LEU A 430 -2.66 -31.48 11.22
CA LEU A 430 -3.92 -31.33 11.93
C LEU A 430 -4.94 -32.32 11.39
N LYS A 431 -5.82 -32.82 12.25
CA LYS A 431 -7.00 -33.60 11.89
C LYS A 431 -8.22 -32.70 12.01
N PHE A 432 -9.12 -32.80 11.03
CA PHE A 432 -10.33 -32.01 10.92
C PHE A 432 -11.55 -32.91 10.90
#